data_AF-A0A936EIZ3-F1
#
_entry.id   AF-A0A936EIZ3-F1
#
_cell.length_a   1.000
_cell.length_b   1.000
_cell.length_c   1.000
_cell.angle_alpha   90.00
_cell.angle_beta   90.00
_cell.angle_gamma   90.00
#
_symmetry.space_group_name_H-M   'P 1'
#
loop_
_entity.id
_entity.type
_entity.pdbx_description
1 polymer ?
#
loop_
_entity_poly.entity_id
_entity_poly.type
_entity_poly.pdbx_seq_one_letter_code
_entity_poly.pdbx_strand_id
1 'polypeptide(L)'
;MKKISILFSVLGLSVFSFAQVNLQTVIKPGTKLMYAVEAGAQKYDFIVTVKTLVPALIFDWEMTNDNKSSGTITHTAAAMITGNTMYNFFSPGTKMLDDNTLSVLLSKNTFTGLTKGTKNVMLKMNTNEAQKNGCC
;
A
#
# COMPACT_ATOMS: atom_id res chain seq x y z
N MET A 1 27.17 -46.54 6.04
CA MET A 1 27.49 -45.18 6.54
C MET A 1 27.41 -44.10 5.45
N LYS A 2 27.97 -44.26 4.23
CA LYS A 2 27.90 -43.27 3.13
C LYS A 2 26.48 -42.81 2.71
N LYS A 3 25.47 -43.69 2.76
CA LYS A 3 24.09 -43.35 2.33
C LYS A 3 23.33 -42.44 3.30
N ILE A 4 23.69 -42.46 4.59
CA ILE A 4 23.06 -41.60 5.62
C ILE A 4 23.61 -40.18 5.54
N SER A 5 24.90 -40.01 5.23
CA SER A 5 25.52 -38.69 5.05
C SER A 5 24.91 -37.90 3.90
N ILE A 6 24.52 -38.55 2.80
CA ILE A 6 23.89 -37.88 1.64
C ILE A 6 22.48 -37.38 2.01
N LEU A 7 21.73 -38.10 2.84
CA LEU A 7 20.38 -37.72 3.26
C LEU A 7 20.38 -36.46 4.14
N PHE A 8 21.38 -36.31 5.01
CA PHE A 8 21.57 -35.10 5.81
C PHE A 8 22.03 -33.88 4.99
N SER A 9 22.80 -34.09 3.93
CA SER A 9 23.20 -33.01 3.01
C SER A 9 22.02 -32.48 2.17
N VAL A 10 21.07 -33.34 1.80
CA VAL A 10 19.88 -32.93 1.04
C VAL A 10 18.86 -32.20 1.94
N LEU A 11 18.72 -32.61 3.21
CA LEU A 11 17.85 -31.92 4.18
C LEU A 11 18.37 -30.51 4.58
N GLY A 12 19.68 -30.28 4.50
CA GLY A 12 20.29 -28.98 4.82
C GLY A 12 20.09 -27.89 3.75
N LEU A 13 19.77 -28.26 2.51
CA LEU A 13 19.59 -27.32 1.40
C LEU A 13 18.16 -26.78 1.28
N SER A 14 17.17 -27.41 1.91
CA SER A 14 15.77 -26.99 1.83
C SER A 14 15.37 -25.85 2.77
N VAL A 15 16.25 -25.43 3.70
CA VAL A 15 15.91 -24.43 4.74
C VAL A 15 16.11 -22.96 4.34
N PHE A 16 16.55 -22.65 3.11
CA PHE A 16 16.82 -21.26 2.72
C PHE A 16 16.07 -20.73 1.49
N SER A 17 15.01 -21.42 1.03
CA SER A 17 14.11 -20.84 0.02
C SER A 17 13.18 -19.80 0.65
N PHE A 18 13.74 -18.63 0.98
CA PHE A 18 12.94 -17.42 1.10
C PHE A 18 12.58 -16.98 -0.32
N ALA A 19 11.38 -17.30 -0.77
CA ALA A 19 10.85 -16.76 -2.02
C ALA A 19 10.70 -15.24 -1.85
N GLN A 20 11.67 -14.47 -2.34
CA GLN A 20 11.51 -13.02 -2.46
C GLN A 20 10.61 -12.74 -3.66
N VAL A 21 9.38 -12.30 -3.38
CA VAL A 21 8.46 -11.85 -4.43
C VAL A 21 9.01 -10.56 -5.03
N ASN A 22 9.36 -10.59 -6.30
CA ASN A 22 9.63 -9.36 -7.05
C ASN A 22 8.29 -8.67 -7.34
N LEU A 23 7.96 -7.62 -6.60
CA LEU A 23 6.69 -6.90 -6.75
C LEU A 23 6.44 -6.40 -8.18
N GLN A 24 7.49 -6.07 -8.95
CA GLN A 24 7.35 -5.60 -10.32
C GLN A 24 6.97 -6.71 -11.31
N THR A 25 7.18 -7.98 -10.96
CA THR A 25 6.74 -9.11 -11.80
C THR A 25 5.28 -9.47 -11.55
N VAL A 26 4.75 -9.10 -10.38
CA VAL A 26 3.38 -9.42 -9.94
C VAL A 26 2.42 -8.26 -10.16
N ILE A 27 2.81 -7.03 -9.80
CA ILE A 27 1.99 -5.83 -9.94
C ILE A 27 2.41 -5.09 -11.21
N LYS A 28 1.49 -5.00 -12.16
CA LYS A 28 1.70 -4.36 -13.46
C LYS A 28 0.76 -3.15 -13.62
N PRO A 29 1.04 -2.24 -14.54
CA PRO A 29 0.05 -1.24 -14.95
C PRO A 29 -1.30 -1.91 -15.27
N GLY A 30 -2.39 -1.36 -14.71
CA GLY A 30 -3.74 -1.91 -14.79
C GLY A 30 -4.12 -2.86 -13.64
N THR A 31 -3.17 -3.28 -12.78
CA THR A 31 -3.52 -4.04 -11.57
C THR A 31 -4.43 -3.19 -10.67
N LYS A 32 -5.52 -3.81 -10.21
CA LYS A 32 -6.49 -3.16 -9.33
C LYS A 32 -6.39 -3.67 -7.90
N LEU A 33 -6.46 -2.74 -6.95
CA LEU A 33 -6.67 -2.99 -5.53
C LEU A 33 -8.03 -2.40 -5.15
N MET A 34 -8.93 -3.23 -4.66
CA MET A 34 -10.30 -2.84 -4.33
C MET A 34 -10.51 -2.89 -2.82
N TYR A 35 -10.98 -1.78 -2.26
CA TYR A 35 -11.36 -1.67 -0.85
C TYR A 35 -12.88 -1.56 -0.78
N ALA A 36 -13.52 -2.55 -0.14
CA ALA A 36 -14.92 -2.43 0.23
C ALA A 36 -15.01 -1.47 1.43
N VAL A 37 -15.60 -0.28 1.19
CA VAL A 37 -15.80 0.72 2.24
C VAL A 37 -17.18 0.55 2.83
N GLU A 38 -17.23 0.22 4.11
CA GLU A 38 -18.46 0.15 4.90
C GLU A 38 -18.35 1.10 6.09
N ALA A 39 -19.03 2.24 6.02
CA ALA A 39 -19.00 3.28 7.05
C ALA A 39 -20.41 3.83 7.29
N GLY A 40 -21.05 3.41 8.38
CA GLY A 40 -22.45 3.76 8.65
C GLY A 40 -23.37 3.24 7.55
N ALA A 41 -24.13 4.14 6.92
CA ALA A 41 -25.01 3.81 5.79
C ALA A 41 -24.28 3.76 4.43
N GLN A 42 -23.03 4.23 4.36
CA GLN A 42 -22.27 4.28 3.11
C GLN A 42 -21.64 2.93 2.82
N LYS A 43 -21.93 2.39 1.64
CA LYS A 43 -21.33 1.17 1.10
C LYS A 43 -20.91 1.42 -0.34
N TYR A 44 -19.61 1.35 -0.61
CA TYR A 44 -19.07 1.53 -1.96
C TYR A 44 -17.69 0.88 -2.07
N ASP A 45 -17.26 0.63 -3.30
CA ASP A 45 -15.90 0.21 -3.58
C ASP A 45 -15.04 1.44 -3.83
N PHE A 46 -13.91 1.50 -3.13
CA PHE A 46 -12.81 2.39 -3.46
C PHE A 46 -11.77 1.59 -4.24
N ILE A 47 -11.67 1.88 -5.53
CA ILE A 47 -10.90 1.08 -6.49
C ILE A 47 -9.65 1.86 -6.86
N VAL A 48 -8.48 1.28 -6.63
CA VAL A 48 -7.17 1.83 -6.98
C VAL A 48 -6.62 1.06 -8.18
N THR A 49 -6.31 1.75 -9.27
CA THR A 49 -5.72 1.18 -10.48
C THR A 49 -4.28 1.67 -10.64
N VAL A 50 -3.32 0.75 -10.54
CA VAL A 50 -1.89 1.07 -10.67
C VAL A 50 -1.59 1.52 -12.10
N LYS A 51 -0.96 2.68 -12.28
CA LYS A 51 -0.44 3.14 -13.57
C LYS A 51 1.04 2.85 -13.73
N THR A 52 1.80 3.16 -12.68
CA THR A 52 3.26 3.10 -12.68
C THR A 52 3.72 2.73 -11.27
N LEU A 53 4.72 1.83 -11.15
CA LEU A 53 5.36 1.53 -9.87
C LEU A 53 6.73 2.20 -9.71
N VAL A 54 7.45 2.39 -10.82
CA VAL A 54 8.82 2.91 -10.86
C VAL A 54 8.96 3.95 -11.97
N PRO A 55 9.70 5.05 -11.75
CA PRO A 55 10.47 5.39 -10.54
C PRO A 55 9.60 5.90 -9.37
N ALA A 56 8.34 6.22 -9.64
CA ALA A 56 7.36 6.72 -8.68
C ALA A 56 6.08 5.89 -8.79
N LEU A 57 5.41 5.67 -7.65
CA LEU A 57 4.12 5.02 -7.63
C LEU A 57 3.06 6.04 -8.06
N ILE A 58 2.33 5.71 -9.13
CA ILE A 58 1.22 6.49 -9.64
C ILE A 58 0.03 5.56 -9.79
N PHE A 59 -1.13 5.96 -9.27
CA PHE A 59 -2.37 5.24 -9.47
C PHE A 59 -3.54 6.19 -9.71
N ASP A 60 -4.51 5.70 -10.47
CA ASP A 60 -5.83 6.30 -10.53
C ASP A 60 -6.71 5.66 -9.45
N TRP A 61 -7.69 6.41 -8.94
CA TRP A 61 -8.68 5.91 -8.02
C TRP A 61 -10.09 6.33 -8.42
N GLU A 62 -11.08 5.51 -8.09
CA GLU A 62 -12.50 5.78 -8.29
C GLU A 62 -13.32 5.22 -7.12
N MET A 63 -14.45 5.88 -6.81
CA MET A 63 -15.44 5.44 -5.84
C MET A 63 -16.74 5.06 -6.56
N THR A 64 -17.39 3.97 -6.16
CA THR A 64 -18.66 3.54 -6.76
C THR A 64 -19.91 4.15 -6.11
N ASN A 65 -19.74 5.11 -5.22
CA ASN A 65 -20.85 5.87 -4.62
C ASN A 65 -21.53 6.80 -5.64
N ASP A 66 -22.64 7.44 -5.25
CA ASP A 66 -23.45 8.29 -6.13
C ASP A 66 -22.66 9.44 -6.77
N ASN A 67 -21.67 9.98 -6.04
CA ASN A 67 -20.82 11.06 -6.53
C ASN A 67 -19.82 10.60 -7.59
N LYS A 68 -19.53 9.30 -7.67
CA LYS A 68 -18.59 8.68 -8.63
C LYS A 68 -17.24 9.40 -8.69
N SER A 69 -16.77 9.86 -7.53
CA SER A 69 -15.54 10.63 -7.41
C SER A 69 -14.35 9.81 -7.90
N SER A 70 -13.43 10.48 -8.59
CA SER A 70 -12.20 9.86 -9.10
C SER A 70 -11.04 10.85 -9.15
N GLY A 71 -9.82 10.32 -9.21
CA GLY A 71 -8.63 11.15 -9.27
C GLY A 71 -7.36 10.33 -9.48
N THR A 72 -6.22 11.02 -9.40
CA THR A 72 -4.90 10.42 -9.55
C THR A 72 -4.03 10.79 -8.37
N ILE A 73 -3.32 9.81 -7.81
CA ILE A 73 -2.32 10.02 -6.76
C ILE A 73 -0.93 9.73 -7.34
N THR A 74 0.02 10.60 -7.04
CA THR A 74 1.45 10.39 -7.30
C THR A 74 2.21 10.41 -5.98
N HIS A 75 2.82 9.30 -5.60
CA HIS A 75 3.81 9.25 -4.53
C HIS A 75 5.19 9.46 -5.10
N THR A 76 5.95 10.39 -4.52
CA THR A 76 7.37 10.49 -4.85
C THR A 76 8.12 9.24 -4.35
N ALA A 77 9.25 8.92 -4.98
CA ALA A 77 10.13 7.85 -4.52
C ALA A 77 10.55 8.06 -3.05
N ALA A 78 10.80 9.31 -2.66
CA ALA A 78 11.13 9.68 -1.29
C ALA A 78 9.99 9.32 -0.31
N ALA A 79 8.75 9.73 -0.62
CA ALA A 79 7.59 9.39 0.19
C ALA A 79 7.41 7.87 0.35
N MET A 80 7.57 7.09 -0.73
CA MET A 80 7.50 5.62 -0.68
C MET A 80 8.61 4.97 0.14
N ILE A 81 9.72 5.65 0.38
CA ILE A 81 10.81 5.17 1.21
C ILE A 81 10.58 5.55 2.68
N THR A 82 10.34 6.82 2.97
CA THR A 82 10.40 7.38 4.33
C THR A 82 9.05 7.61 4.99
N GLY A 83 7.98 7.69 4.20
CA GLY A 83 6.69 8.21 4.65
C GLY A 83 6.12 7.45 5.84
N ASN A 84 5.45 8.19 6.73
CA ASN A 84 4.77 7.66 7.91
C ASN A 84 3.48 8.43 8.24
N THR A 85 3.03 9.29 7.32
CA THR A 85 1.74 9.97 7.39
C THR A 85 0.81 9.35 6.36
N MET A 86 -0.44 9.06 6.73
CA MET A 86 -1.48 8.50 5.87
C MET A 86 -2.45 9.60 5.43
N TYR A 87 -2.51 9.83 4.13
CA TYR A 87 -3.57 10.54 3.45
C TYR A 87 -4.75 9.59 3.24
N ASN A 88 -5.86 9.91 3.89
CA ASN A 88 -7.09 9.11 3.88
C ASN A 88 -8.33 9.93 3.46
N PHE A 89 -8.12 11.10 2.85
CA PHE A 89 -9.19 12.00 2.46
C PHE A 89 -9.10 12.32 0.97
N PHE A 90 -9.78 11.55 0.14
CA PHE A 90 -9.69 11.63 -1.32
C PHE A 90 -10.69 12.65 -1.87
N SER A 91 -10.18 13.65 -2.58
CA SER A 91 -10.98 14.63 -3.32
C SER A 91 -10.68 14.54 -4.82
N PRO A 92 -11.68 14.73 -5.70
CA PRO A 92 -11.49 14.56 -7.14
C PRO A 92 -10.32 15.37 -7.70
N GLY A 93 -9.63 14.79 -8.69
CA GLY A 93 -8.48 15.41 -9.36
C GLY A 93 -7.13 14.80 -8.98
N THR A 94 -6.06 15.53 -9.29
CA THR A 94 -4.69 15.04 -9.12
C THR A 94 -4.09 15.53 -7.81
N LYS A 95 -3.47 14.63 -7.06
CA LYS A 95 -2.77 14.95 -5.82
C LYS A 95 -1.37 14.32 -5.81
N MET A 96 -0.36 15.17 -5.60
CA MET A 96 1.01 14.76 -5.35
C MET A 96 1.25 14.62 -3.85
N LEU A 97 1.92 13.55 -3.45
CA LEU A 97 2.30 13.25 -2.07
C LEU A 97 3.84 13.19 -2.01
N ASP A 98 4.44 14.30 -1.59
CA ASP A 98 5.88 14.55 -1.58
C ASP A 98 6.45 14.86 -0.18
N ASP A 99 5.59 14.89 0.85
CA ASP A 99 5.86 15.41 2.19
C ASP A 99 5.79 14.33 3.31
N ASN A 100 6.45 13.18 3.10
CA ASN A 100 6.33 11.98 3.97
C ASN A 100 4.91 11.40 4.08
N THR A 101 4.00 11.83 3.20
CA THR A 101 2.64 11.34 3.14
C THR A 101 2.52 10.19 2.14
N LEU A 102 1.75 9.18 2.52
CA LEU A 102 1.40 8.00 1.76
C LEU A 102 -0.11 7.86 1.71
N SER A 103 -0.62 6.97 0.89
CA SER A 103 -2.03 6.61 0.85
C SER A 103 -2.14 5.19 0.39
N VAL A 104 -3.12 4.42 0.90
CA VAL A 104 -3.53 3.06 0.50
C VAL A 104 -2.46 1.96 0.65
N LEU A 105 -1.19 2.31 0.47
CA LEU A 105 -0.01 1.46 0.49
C LEU A 105 0.96 1.95 1.57
N LEU A 106 1.73 1.03 2.13
CA LEU A 106 2.74 1.31 3.14
C LEU A 106 4.07 1.69 2.47
N SER A 107 4.82 2.60 3.10
CA SER A 107 6.21 2.84 2.72
C SER A 107 7.10 1.68 3.12
N LYS A 108 8.31 1.68 2.54
CA LYS A 108 9.39 0.82 2.98
C LYS A 108 9.70 0.99 4.47
N ASN A 109 9.73 2.23 4.98
CA ASN A 109 9.99 2.51 6.39
C ASN A 109 8.95 1.84 7.30
N THR A 110 7.66 2.07 7.02
CA THR A 110 6.57 1.48 7.82
C THR A 110 6.58 -0.05 7.75
N PHE A 111 6.70 -0.62 6.55
CA PHE A 111 6.76 -2.07 6.38
C PHE A 111 7.98 -2.69 7.09
N THR A 112 9.15 -2.06 6.95
CA THR A 112 10.38 -2.54 7.60
C THR A 112 10.23 -2.57 9.12
N GLY A 113 9.64 -1.52 9.71
CA GLY A 113 9.36 -1.49 11.15
C GLY A 113 8.48 -2.67 11.59
N LEU A 114 7.43 -3.00 10.85
CA LEU A 114 6.57 -4.15 11.17
C LEU A 114 7.33 -5.49 11.11
N THR A 115 8.26 -5.63 10.16
CA THR A 115 8.99 -6.90 9.93
C THR A 115 10.26 -7.08 10.78
N LYS A 116 10.87 -6.01 11.29
CA LYS A 116 12.17 -6.06 12.00
C LYS A 116 12.05 -6.02 13.53
N GLY A 117 10.88 -6.34 14.08
CA GLY A 117 10.71 -6.60 15.52
C GLY A 117 10.34 -5.38 16.37
N THR A 118 10.16 -4.19 15.78
CA THR A 118 9.39 -3.14 16.46
C THR A 118 7.95 -3.62 16.56
N LYS A 119 7.50 -3.93 17.78
CA LYS A 119 6.15 -4.48 18.03
C LYS A 119 5.04 -3.57 17.50
N ASN A 120 5.33 -2.27 17.36
CA ASN A 120 4.40 -1.26 16.86
C ASN A 120 5.14 -0.29 15.92
N VAL A 121 4.45 0.17 14.87
CA VAL A 121 4.88 1.29 14.03
C VAL A 121 3.78 2.35 14.06
N MET A 122 4.15 3.60 14.32
CA MET A 122 3.19 4.71 14.30
C MET A 122 2.99 5.22 12.87
N LEU A 123 1.73 5.27 12.44
CA LEU A 123 1.29 5.97 11.25
C LEU A 123 0.45 7.18 11.69
N LYS A 124 0.89 8.38 11.33
CA LYS A 124 0.13 9.61 11.57
C LYS A 124 -1.03 9.66 10.58
N MET A 125 -2.24 9.96 11.05
CA MET A 125 -3.35 10.23 10.13
C MET A 125 -3.32 11.72 9.77
N ASN A 126 -3.32 12.06 8.49
CA ASN A 126 -3.45 13.45 8.07
C ASN A 126 -4.89 13.90 8.35
N THR A 127 -5.07 14.85 9.28
CA THR A 127 -6.38 15.31 9.75
C THR A 127 -6.91 16.55 9.02
N ASN A 128 -6.35 16.90 7.85
CA ASN A 128 -6.65 18.19 7.22
C ASN A 128 -8.13 18.41 6.84
N GLU A 129 -9.00 17.40 6.87
CA GLU A 129 -10.46 17.62 6.86
C GLU A 129 -11.15 16.65 7.82
N ALA A 130 -11.35 17.08 9.08
CA ALA A 130 -12.40 16.50 9.90
C ALA A 130 -13.73 16.63 9.15
N GLN A 131 -14.56 15.59 9.25
CA GLN A 131 -15.94 15.56 8.82
C GLN A 131 -16.61 16.90 9.20
N LYS A 132 -16.96 17.74 8.22
CA LYS A 132 -17.92 18.83 8.48
C LYS A 132 -19.19 18.12 8.92
N ASN A 133 -19.43 18.13 10.23
CA ASN A 133 -20.68 17.66 10.83
C ASN A 133 -21.83 18.15 9.95
N GLY A 134 -22.65 17.21 9.49
CA GLY A 134 -23.87 17.53 8.74
C GLY A 134 -24.68 18.53 9.55
N CYS A 135 -24.80 19.74 9.02
CA CYS A 135 -25.77 20.72 9.48
C CYS A 135 -26.95 20.62 8.52
N CYS A 136 -28.02 19.97 8.98
CA CYS A 136 -29.44 20.14 8.63
C CYS A 136 -30.23 19.39 9.69
#